data_AF-A0A6U4MXT7-F1
#
_entry.id   AF-A0A6U4MXT7-F1
#
_cell.length_a   1.000
_cell.length_b   1.000
_cell.length_c   1.000
_cell.angle_alpha   90.00
_cell.angle_beta   90.00
_cell.angle_gamma   90.00
#
_symmetry.space_group_name_H-M   'P 1'
#
loop_
_entity.id
_entity.type
_entity.pdbx_description
1 polymer ?
#
loop_
_entity_poly.entity_id
_entity_poly.type
_entity_poly.pdbx_seq_one_letter_code
_entity_poly.pdbx_strand_id
1 'polypeptide(L)'
;GDWVRRAGRLSDWLRSEEAAEVADGRPLVCVLHSTLMDILIKSLLNLPVTLPNSGGPFFFTDNVSITTLFLPAEWCRSGTGPGPTLQALNATPHIPDDGFA
;
A
#
# COMPACT_ATOMS: atom_id res chain seq x y z
N GLY A 1 11.81 6.24 12.72
CA GLY A 1 10.94 7.37 13.10
C GLY A 1 10.23 7.98 11.90
N ASP A 2 10.96 8.51 10.93
CA ASP A 2 10.36 9.36 9.88
C ASP A 2 9.48 8.60 8.87
N TRP A 3 9.87 7.38 8.46
CA TRP A 3 9.09 6.58 7.49
C TRP A 3 7.70 6.21 7.99
N VAL A 4 7.57 5.81 9.27
CA VAL A 4 6.27 5.48 9.89
C VAL A 4 5.36 6.70 9.90
N ARG A 5 5.88 7.87 10.26
CA ARG A 5 5.14 9.12 10.23
C ARG A 5 4.69 9.51 8.80
N ARG A 6 5.55 9.30 7.79
CA ARG A 6 5.21 9.55 6.39
C ARG A 6 4.15 8.60 5.87
N ALA A 7 4.28 7.31 6.15
CA ALA A 7 3.29 6.30 5.79
C ALA A 7 1.94 6.57 6.46
N GLY A 8 1.94 6.94 7.75
CA GLY A 8 0.73 7.33 8.47
C GLY A 8 0.01 8.50 7.80
N ARG A 9 0.73 9.59 7.50
CA ARG A 9 0.14 10.75 6.78
C ARG A 9 -0.43 10.38 5.41
N LEU A 10 0.26 9.52 4.67
CA LEU A 10 -0.22 9.04 3.37
C LEU A 10 -1.46 8.14 3.53
N SER A 11 -1.45 7.25 4.51
CA SER A 11 -2.60 6.40 4.86
C SER A 11 -3.82 7.24 5.23
N ASP A 12 -3.64 8.26 6.08
CA ASP A 12 -4.71 9.18 6.48
C ASP A 12 -5.24 9.96 5.27
N TRP A 13 -4.35 10.44 4.40
CA TRP A 13 -4.75 11.14 3.17
C TRP A 13 -5.52 10.21 2.21
N LEU A 14 -5.06 8.98 2.00
CA LEU A 14 -5.74 7.99 1.14
C LEU A 14 -7.16 7.65 1.64
N ARG A 15 -7.45 7.89 2.93
CA ARG A 15 -8.78 7.70 3.53
C ARG A 15 -9.67 8.93 3.47
N SER A 16 -9.12 10.09 3.10
CA SER A 16 -9.83 11.35 3.10
C SER A 16 -10.71 11.53 1.86
N GLU A 17 -11.69 12.43 1.95
CA GLU A 17 -12.49 12.88 0.79
C GLU A 17 -11.60 13.52 -0.28
N GLU A 18 -10.53 14.20 0.11
CA GLU A 18 -9.57 14.82 -0.83
C GLU A 18 -8.96 13.77 -1.78
N ALA A 19 -8.55 12.61 -1.26
CA ALA A 19 -8.03 11.54 -2.10
C ALA A 19 -9.11 10.97 -3.03
N ALA A 20 -10.37 10.89 -2.58
CA ALA A 20 -11.48 10.45 -3.40
C ALA A 20 -11.78 11.44 -4.54
N GLU A 21 -11.72 12.74 -4.27
CA GLU A 21 -11.85 13.80 -5.27
C GLU A 21 -10.71 13.76 -6.28
N VAL A 22 -9.47 13.59 -5.83
CA VAL A 22 -8.29 13.43 -6.72
C VAL A 22 -8.41 12.18 -7.58
N ALA A 23 -8.93 11.08 -7.02
CA ALA A 23 -9.15 9.83 -7.74
C ALA A 23 -10.21 9.99 -8.84
N ASP A 24 -11.30 10.72 -8.55
CA ASP A 24 -12.41 10.96 -9.49
C ASP A 24 -12.91 9.65 -10.12
N GLY A 25 -13.18 8.66 -9.27
CA GLY A 25 -13.61 7.32 -9.67
C GLY A 25 -12.56 6.45 -10.37
N ARG A 26 -11.32 6.91 -10.51
CA ARG A 26 -10.20 6.16 -11.14
C ARG A 26 -9.21 5.64 -10.09
N PRO A 27 -8.39 4.64 -10.43
CA PRO A 27 -7.32 4.19 -9.54
C PRO A 27 -6.31 5.31 -9.25
N LEU A 28 -5.90 5.43 -7.99
CA LEU A 28 -4.75 6.24 -7.61
C LEU A 28 -3.46 5.43 -7.78
N VAL A 29 -2.45 6.04 -8.38
CA VAL A 29 -1.13 5.44 -8.55
C VAL A 29 -0.13 6.14 -7.65
N CYS A 30 0.47 5.40 -6.71
CA CYS A 30 1.52 5.90 -5.84
C CYS A 30 2.86 5.28 -6.21
N VAL A 31 3.84 6.12 -6.58
CA VAL A 31 5.23 5.68 -6.83
C VAL A 31 6.04 5.86 -5.56
N LEU A 32 6.42 4.76 -4.92
CA LEU A 32 7.09 4.75 -3.62
C LEU A 32 8.31 3.83 -3.64
N HIS A 33 9.22 4.02 -2.68
CA HIS A 33 10.28 3.07 -2.41
C HIS A 33 9.78 1.90 -1.55
N SER A 34 10.41 0.73 -1.67
CA SER A 34 10.04 -0.53 -1.01
C SER A 34 9.78 -0.40 0.49
N THR A 35 10.65 0.30 1.24
CA THR A 35 10.47 0.53 2.69
C THR A 35 9.18 1.28 3.01
N LEU A 36 8.86 2.33 2.23
CA LEU A 36 7.65 3.12 2.48
C LEU A 36 6.40 2.34 2.05
N MET A 37 6.51 1.55 0.96
CA MET A 37 5.46 0.66 0.49
C MET A 37 5.10 -0.40 1.54
N ASP A 38 6.08 -1.10 2.11
CA ASP A 38 5.88 -2.10 3.16
C ASP A 38 5.16 -1.51 4.38
N ILE A 39 5.63 -0.37 4.88
CA ILE A 39 5.03 0.29 6.04
C ILE A 39 3.61 0.76 5.72
N LEU A 40 3.37 1.30 4.52
CA LEU A 40 2.04 1.75 4.09
C LEU A 40 1.06 0.58 4.00
N ILE A 41 1.44 -0.53 3.35
CA ILE A 41 0.61 -1.74 3.24
C ILE A 41 0.23 -2.23 4.64
N LYS A 42 1.22 -2.37 5.54
CA LYS A 42 0.98 -2.79 6.93
C LYS A 42 0.05 -1.83 7.66
N SER A 43 0.25 -0.52 7.51
CA SER A 43 -0.59 0.49 8.14
C SER A 43 -2.04 0.42 7.66
N LEU A 44 -2.26 0.22 6.36
CA LEU A 44 -3.60 0.12 5.78
C LEU A 44 -4.30 -1.17 6.22
N LEU A 45 -3.59 -2.30 6.21
CA LEU A 45 -4.11 -3.61 6.60
C LEU A 45 -4.16 -3.81 8.13
N ASN A 46 -3.87 -2.78 8.94
CA ASN A 46 -3.79 -2.84 10.39
C ASN A 46 -2.87 -3.97 10.92
N LEU A 47 -1.74 -4.17 10.25
CA LEU A 47 -0.70 -5.12 10.63
C LEU A 47 0.40 -4.44 11.46
N PRO A 48 1.10 -5.19 12.33
CA PRO A 48 2.24 -4.66 13.06
C PRO A 48 3.30 -4.07 12.13
N VAL A 49 3.65 -2.80 12.35
CA VAL A 49 4.70 -2.12 11.60
C VAL A 49 6.07 -2.51 12.16
N THR A 50 6.85 -3.18 11.33
CA THR A 50 8.25 -3.54 11.60
C THR A 50 9.15 -2.73 10.67
N LEU A 51 10.26 -2.23 11.19
CA LEU A 51 11.23 -1.47 10.38
C LEU A 51 12.16 -2.43 9.62
N PRO A 52 12.76 -2.00 8.50
CA PRO A 52 13.83 -2.75 7.86
C PRO A 52 14.93 -3.09 8.87
N ASN A 53 15.45 -4.32 8.81
CA ASN A 53 16.47 -4.88 9.71
C ASN A 53 16.02 -5.21 11.14
N SER A 54 14.72 -5.13 11.46
CA SER A 54 14.22 -5.55 12.78
C SER A 54 13.88 -7.05 12.87
N GLY A 55 14.18 -7.84 11.83
CA GLY A 55 13.91 -9.29 11.76
C GLY A 55 12.43 -9.68 11.67
N GLY A 56 11.53 -8.71 11.50
CA GLY A 56 10.09 -8.95 11.36
C GLY A 56 9.67 -9.27 9.92
N PRO A 57 8.41 -9.71 9.72
CA PRO A 57 7.86 -9.94 8.39
C PRO A 57 7.91 -8.67 7.55
N PHE A 58 8.28 -8.79 6.28
CA PHE A 58 8.46 -7.68 5.35
C PHE A 58 7.79 -8.04 4.02
N PHE A 59 6.96 -7.14 3.50
CA PHE A 59 6.40 -7.26 2.16
C PHE A 59 7.48 -6.92 1.14
N PHE A 60 8.11 -7.97 0.62
CA PHE A 60 9.10 -7.84 -0.43
C PHE A 60 8.47 -7.24 -1.69
N THR A 61 9.15 -6.26 -2.27
CA THR A 61 8.74 -5.55 -3.48
C THR A 61 9.96 -5.33 -4.36
N ASP A 62 9.93 -5.88 -5.56
CA ASP A 62 10.93 -5.71 -6.61
C ASP A 62 10.84 -4.31 -7.22
N ASN A 63 11.93 -3.89 -7.86
CA ASN A 63 11.93 -2.67 -8.64
C ASN A 63 10.91 -2.78 -9.77
N VAL A 64 10.15 -1.69 -9.98
CA VAL A 64 9.12 -1.59 -11.04
C VAL A 64 7.97 -2.60 -10.85
N SER A 65 7.85 -3.22 -9.68
CA SER A 65 6.68 -4.04 -9.35
C SER A 65 5.44 -3.19 -9.05
N ILE A 66 4.27 -3.82 -9.21
CA ILE A 66 2.96 -3.22 -8.94
C ILE A 66 2.34 -3.94 -7.75
N THR A 67 1.89 -3.16 -6.77
CA THR A 67 1.06 -3.65 -5.66
C THR A 67 -0.29 -2.97 -5.74
N THR A 68 -1.36 -3.75 -5.68
CA THR A 68 -2.73 -3.26 -5.81
C THR A 68 -3.51 -3.50 -4.52
N LEU A 69 -4.07 -2.44 -3.97
CA LEU A 69 -4.96 -2.46 -2.81
C LEU A 69 -6.31 -1.89 -3.19
N PHE A 70 -7.37 -2.52 -2.69
CA PHE A 70 -8.72 -1.96 -2.73
C PHE A 70 -9.04 -1.37 -1.36
N LEU A 71 -9.41 -0.09 -1.33
CA LEU A 71 -9.86 0.60 -0.13
C LEU A 71 -11.37 0.86 -0.26
N PRO A 72 -12.23 0.16 0.52
CA PRO A 72 -13.66 0.36 0.47
C PRO A 72 -14.04 1.79 0.85
N ALA A 73 -14.91 2.42 0.06
CA ALA A 73 -15.33 3.80 0.29
C ALA A 73 -16.04 4.02 1.64
N GLU A 74 -16.73 3.00 2.16
CA GLU A 74 -17.31 3.05 3.52
C GLU A 74 -16.19 3.11 4.57
N TRP A 75 -15.20 2.21 4.47
CA TRP A 75 -14.07 2.17 5.39
C TRP A 75 -13.24 3.45 5.40
N CYS A 76 -13.04 4.08 4.23
CA CYS A 76 -12.36 5.37 4.16
C CYS A 76 -13.13 6.47 4.90
N ARG A 77 -14.45 6.56 4.69
CA ARG A 77 -15.30 7.65 5.19
C ARG A 77 -15.66 7.55 6.67
N SER A 78 -16.01 6.36 7.15
CA SER A 78 -16.51 6.15 8.52
C SER A 78 -15.60 5.27 9.37
N GLY A 79 -14.61 4.60 8.77
CA GLY A 79 -13.85 3.54 9.45
C GLY A 79 -14.69 2.29 9.75
N THR A 80 -15.91 2.20 9.22
CA THR A 80 -16.82 1.04 9.37
C THR A 80 -16.81 0.19 8.10
N GLY A 81 -17.35 -1.03 8.19
CA GLY A 81 -17.45 -1.94 7.06
C GLY A 81 -16.17 -2.78 6.84
N PRO A 82 -16.05 -3.43 5.67
CA PRO A 82 -14.89 -4.27 5.37
C PRO A 82 -13.63 -3.41 5.25
N GLY A 83 -12.53 -3.89 5.84
CA GLY A 83 -11.24 -3.23 5.73
C GLY A 83 -10.64 -3.28 4.32
N PRO A 84 -9.51 -2.60 4.10
CA PRO A 84 -8.80 -2.65 2.84
C PRO A 84 -8.34 -4.08 2.52
N THR A 85 -8.25 -4.40 1.24
CA THR A 85 -7.86 -5.72 0.75
C THR A 85 -6.68 -5.61 -0.19
N LEU A 86 -5.67 -6.45 0.04
CA LEU A 86 -4.52 -6.61 -0.85
C LEU A 86 -4.95 -7.53 -2.00
N GLN A 87 -5.04 -6.99 -3.21
CA GLN A 87 -5.48 -7.72 -4.40
C GLN A 87 -4.32 -8.34 -5.16
N ALA A 88 -3.19 -7.64 -5.22
CA ALA A 88 -1.96 -8.13 -5.82
C ALA A 88 -0.77 -7.53 -5.08
N LEU A 89 0.29 -8.32 -4.89
CA LEU A 89 1.53 -7.90 -4.26
C LEU A 89 2.69 -8.23 -5.20
N ASN A 90 3.60 -7.27 -5.37
CA ASN A 90 4.83 -7.49 -6.12
C ASN A 90 4.62 -8.02 -7.56
N ALA A 91 3.57 -7.58 -8.25
CA ALA A 91 3.27 -8.03 -9.60
C ALA A 91 4.21 -7.37 -10.61
N THR A 92 4.86 -8.15 -11.46
CA THR A 92 5.76 -7.66 -12.52
C THR A 92 5.27 -8.08 -13.91
N PRO A 93 4.05 -7.70 -14.34
CA PRO A 93 3.45 -8.19 -15.59
C PRO A 93 4.19 -7.76 -16.86
N HIS A 94 5.09 -6.79 -16.73
CA HIS A 94 5.95 -6.30 -17.81
C HIS A 94 7.24 -7.11 -17.95
N ILE A 95 7.60 -7.88 -16.93
CA ILE A 95 8.69 -8.86 -17.00
C ILE A 95 8.03 -10.14 -17.50
N PRO A 96 8.34 -10.60 -18.71
CA PRO A 96 7.77 -11.83 -19.22
C PRO A 96 8.17 -13.00 -18.29
N ASP A 97 7.30 -14.02 -18.17
CA ASP A 97 7.45 -15.20 -17.30
C ASP A 97 8.58 -16.15 -17.75
N ASP A 98 9.63 -15.59 -18.36
CA ASP A 98 10.75 -16.27 -18.98
C ASP A 98 11.70 -16.80 -17.90
N GLY A 99 11.18 -17.68 -17.02
CA GLY A 99 11.88 -18.49 -16.02
C GLY A 99 13.32 -18.09 -15.73
N PHE A 100 13.52 -16.98 -15.00
CA PHE A 100 14.78 -16.79 -14.29
C PHE A 100 14.71 -17.63 -13.00
N ALA A 101 15.18 -18.87 -13.16
CA ALA A 101 15.67 -19.72 -12.07
C ALA A 101 16.89 -19.11 -11.39
#